data_AF-F7FTN8-F1
#
_entry.id   AF-F7FTN8-F1
#
_cell.length_a   1.000
_cell.length_b   1.000
_cell.length_c   1.000
_cell.angle_alpha   90.00
_cell.angle_beta   90.00
_cell.angle_gamma   90.00
#
_symmetry.space_group_name_H-M   'P 1'
#
loop_
_entity.id
_entity.type
_entity.pdbx_description
1 polymer ?
#
loop_
_entity_poly.entity_id
_entity_poly.type
_entity_poly.pdbx_seq_one_letter_code
_entity_poly.pdbx_strand_id
1 'polypeptide(L)'
;MDDFTSISLLSLAMLVGCYVAGSIPLAVNFSEERLKLVTVLGAGLLCGTALAVIVPEGVHALYEDILEGKHHQAGEGQKALASDRAAEMSVVQEAEPGPSHQHGPEDGHEHAQLHAYIGVSLVLGFVFMLLVDQIGSSHVHAADDPEAARPGNSKITTTLGLVVHAAADGVALGAAASTSQTSVQLIVFVAIMLHKAPAAFGLVSFLMHAGLERNRIRKHLLVFALAAPVLSMVTYLGLSKSSKEALSEVNATGVAMLFSAGTFLYVATVHVLPEVGGTGHSHKPDAAGGKGLSRLEVAALVLGCLIPLVLSIGHQH
;
A
#
# COMPACT_ATOMS: atom_id res chain seq x y z
N MET A 1 1.07 -0.55 27.27
CA MET A 1 -0.13 -1.07 26.61
C MET A 1 0.22 -2.46 26.11
N ASP A 2 -0.68 -3.41 26.25
CA ASP A 2 -0.59 -4.71 25.58
C ASP A 2 -0.71 -4.54 24.06
N ASP A 3 0.01 -5.36 23.30
CA ASP A 3 0.08 -5.28 21.83
C ASP A 3 -1.30 -5.36 21.18
N PHE A 4 -2.21 -6.15 21.78
CA PHE A 4 -3.61 -6.26 21.37
C PHE A 4 -4.39 -4.93 21.54
N THR A 5 -4.24 -4.25 22.67
CA THR A 5 -4.84 -2.92 22.86
C THR A 5 -4.22 -1.89 21.93
N SER A 6 -2.90 -1.95 21.69
CA SER A 6 -2.23 -1.05 20.74
C SER A 6 -2.83 -1.18 19.32
N ILE A 7 -2.84 -2.40 18.76
CA ILE A 7 -3.40 -2.62 17.42
C ILE A 7 -4.90 -2.33 17.34
N SER A 8 -5.65 -2.57 18.43
CA SER A 8 -7.08 -2.22 18.49
C SER A 8 -7.30 -0.71 18.41
N LEU A 9 -6.50 0.08 19.13
CA LEU A 9 -6.57 1.54 19.09
C LEU A 9 -6.13 2.10 17.74
N LEU A 10 -5.05 1.58 17.15
CA LEU A 10 -4.61 1.97 15.82
C LEU A 10 -5.65 1.61 14.76
N SER A 11 -6.25 0.43 14.83
CA SER A 11 -7.33 0.00 13.94
C SER A 11 -8.56 0.92 14.04
N LEU A 12 -8.94 1.33 15.25
CA LEU A 12 -10.03 2.27 15.47
C LEU A 12 -9.69 3.67 14.93
N ALA A 13 -8.50 4.18 15.22
CA ALA A 13 -8.02 5.45 14.71
C ALA A 13 -8.00 5.47 13.18
N MET A 14 -7.58 4.36 12.56
CA MET A 14 -7.57 4.20 11.12
C MET A 14 -8.98 4.22 10.51
N LEU A 15 -9.90 3.47 11.12
CA LEU A 15 -11.31 3.46 10.70
C LEU A 15 -11.90 4.88 10.72
N VAL A 16 -11.76 5.56 11.86
CA VAL A 16 -12.33 6.90 12.08
C VAL A 16 -11.68 7.92 11.15
N GLY A 17 -10.35 7.97 11.11
CA GLY A 17 -9.63 8.95 10.28
C GLY A 17 -9.91 8.76 8.80
N CYS A 18 -9.92 7.52 8.30
CA CYS A 18 -10.29 7.21 6.92
C CYS A 18 -11.73 7.63 6.60
N TYR A 19 -12.69 7.30 7.47
CA TYR A 19 -14.09 7.61 7.24
C TYR A 19 -14.36 9.12 7.28
N VAL A 20 -13.73 9.84 8.22
CA VAL A 20 -13.82 11.30 8.31
C VAL A 20 -13.23 11.95 7.07
N ALA A 21 -12.02 11.57 6.66
CA ALA A 21 -11.37 12.13 5.47
C ALA A 21 -12.19 11.88 4.20
N GLY A 22 -12.69 10.66 4.00
CA GLY A 22 -13.56 10.32 2.88
C GLY A 22 -14.94 10.98 2.94
N SER A 23 -15.40 11.43 4.09
CA SER A 23 -16.68 12.15 4.21
C SER A 23 -16.56 13.62 3.78
N ILE A 24 -15.35 14.17 3.67
CA ILE A 24 -15.13 15.59 3.31
C ILE A 24 -15.75 15.95 1.95
N PRO A 25 -15.53 15.21 0.84
CA PRO A 25 -16.18 15.53 -0.43
C PRO A 25 -17.71 15.48 -0.36
N LEU A 26 -18.29 14.59 0.45
CA LEU A 26 -19.74 14.48 0.61
C LEU A 26 -20.35 15.66 1.36
N ALA A 27 -19.59 16.32 2.24
CA ALA A 27 -20.07 17.45 3.02
C ALA A 27 -20.16 18.74 2.19
N VAL A 28 -19.48 18.80 1.04
CA VAL A 28 -19.40 19.99 0.18
C VAL A 28 -20.31 19.82 -1.04
N ASN A 29 -21.00 20.90 -1.44
CA ASN A 29 -21.81 20.92 -2.65
C ASN A 29 -20.97 21.46 -3.82
N PHE A 30 -20.65 20.59 -4.78
CA PHE A 30 -19.89 20.94 -5.97
C PHE A 30 -20.80 21.12 -7.19
N SER A 31 -20.46 22.07 -8.08
CA SER A 31 -20.97 22.09 -9.46
C SER A 31 -20.30 20.98 -10.28
N GLU A 32 -20.85 20.61 -11.43
CA GLU A 32 -20.28 19.55 -12.29
C GLU A 32 -18.83 19.82 -12.69
N GLU A 33 -18.50 21.07 -13.06
CA GLU A 33 -17.14 21.49 -13.41
C GLU A 33 -16.16 21.34 -12.22
N ARG A 34 -16.59 21.76 -11.01
CA ARG A 34 -15.77 21.64 -9.80
C ARG A 34 -15.62 20.18 -9.39
N LEU A 35 -16.66 19.37 -9.54
CA LEU A 35 -16.63 17.95 -9.23
C LEU A 35 -15.67 17.21 -10.18
N LYS A 36 -15.64 17.59 -11.46
CA LYS A 36 -14.65 17.09 -12.41
C LYS A 36 -13.22 17.43 -11.95
N LEU A 37 -12.94 18.69 -11.62
CA LEU A 37 -11.62 19.11 -11.13
C LEU A 37 -11.22 18.39 -9.83
N VAL A 38 -12.15 18.23 -8.89
CA VAL A 38 -11.91 17.51 -7.63
C VAL A 38 -11.65 16.03 -7.88
N THR A 39 -12.27 15.43 -8.89
CA THR A 39 -12.02 14.04 -9.29
C THR A 39 -10.66 13.89 -9.97
N VAL A 40 -10.26 14.84 -10.82
CA VAL A 40 -8.92 14.89 -11.43
C VAL A 40 -7.84 15.04 -10.35
N LEU A 41 -8.07 15.94 -9.40
CA LEU A 41 -7.22 16.12 -8.22
C LEU A 41 -7.15 14.82 -7.43
N GLY A 42 -8.29 14.16 -7.20
CA GLY A 42 -8.39 12.85 -6.57
C GLY A 42 -7.55 11.78 -7.28
N ALA A 43 -7.63 11.70 -8.61
CA ALA A 43 -6.80 10.79 -9.41
C ALA A 43 -5.30 11.03 -9.21
N GLY A 44 -4.90 12.32 -9.21
CA GLY A 44 -3.53 12.73 -8.91
C GLY A 44 -3.12 12.36 -7.50
N LEU A 45 -3.99 12.57 -6.51
CA LEU A 45 -3.75 12.15 -5.12
C LEU A 45 -3.50 10.64 -5.04
N LEU A 46 -4.29 9.80 -5.71
CA LEU A 46 -4.06 8.35 -5.72
C LEU A 46 -2.67 7.99 -6.29
N CYS A 47 -2.33 8.56 -7.45
CA CYS A 47 -1.05 8.30 -8.12
C CYS A 47 0.15 8.80 -7.31
N GLY A 48 0.11 10.06 -6.86
CA GLY A 48 1.17 10.66 -6.06
C GLY A 48 1.36 9.94 -4.73
N THR A 49 0.27 9.52 -4.11
CA THR A 49 0.32 8.76 -2.86
C THR A 49 1.00 7.42 -3.04
N ALA A 50 0.67 6.66 -4.09
CA ALA A 50 1.33 5.39 -4.38
C ALA A 50 2.85 5.58 -4.52
N LEU A 51 3.27 6.56 -5.30
CA LEU A 51 4.68 6.77 -5.66
C LEU A 51 5.50 7.47 -4.57
N ALA A 52 4.90 8.38 -3.79
CA ALA A 52 5.61 9.22 -2.83
C ALA A 52 5.43 8.80 -1.37
N VAL A 53 4.48 7.90 -1.06
CA VAL A 53 4.14 7.50 0.33
C VAL A 53 4.01 5.98 0.53
N ILE A 54 3.70 5.18 -0.50
CA ILE A 54 3.56 3.72 -0.30
C ILE A 54 4.81 2.99 -0.77
N VAL A 55 5.32 3.35 -1.96
CA VAL A 55 6.56 2.75 -2.47
C VAL A 55 7.75 3.06 -1.56
N PRO A 56 8.06 4.32 -1.20
CA PRO A 56 9.27 4.60 -0.42
C PRO A 56 9.24 3.94 0.96
N GLU A 57 8.08 3.95 1.62
CA GLU A 57 7.87 3.38 2.95
C GLU A 57 7.86 1.85 2.90
N GLY A 58 7.27 1.26 1.86
CA GLY A 58 7.36 -0.17 1.58
C GLY A 58 8.81 -0.62 1.36
N VAL A 59 9.60 0.17 0.62
CA VAL A 59 11.03 -0.06 0.46
C VAL A 59 11.75 0.10 1.80
N HIS A 60 11.47 1.14 2.58
CA HIS A 60 12.13 1.38 3.85
C HIS A 60 11.93 0.22 4.83
N ALA A 61 10.68 -0.22 5.05
CA ALA A 61 10.39 -1.39 5.87
C ALA A 61 11.07 -2.66 5.31
N LEU A 62 11.20 -2.76 3.99
CA LEU A 62 11.90 -3.87 3.37
C LEU A 62 13.41 -3.87 3.72
N TYR A 63 14.04 -2.71 3.83
CA TYR A 63 15.44 -2.59 4.20
C TYR A 63 15.67 -2.76 5.73
N GLU A 64 14.77 -2.24 6.57
CA GLU A 64 14.89 -2.34 8.04
C GLU A 64 14.86 -3.79 8.53
N ASP A 65 13.89 -4.60 8.08
CA ASP A 65 13.76 -6.01 8.48
C ASP A 65 15.04 -6.84 8.15
N ILE A 66 15.76 -6.48 7.08
CA ILE A 66 16.99 -7.19 6.66
C ILE A 66 18.20 -6.75 7.49
N LEU A 67 18.32 -5.45 7.78
CA LEU A 67 19.40 -4.94 8.63
C LEU A 67 19.29 -5.51 10.05
N GLU A 68 18.06 -5.67 10.57
CA GLU A 68 17.83 -6.30 11.86
C GLU A 68 18.13 -7.81 11.85
N GLY A 69 17.78 -8.52 10.77
CA GLY A 69 18.14 -9.93 10.59
C GLY A 69 19.65 -10.21 10.66
N LYS A 70 20.48 -9.29 10.16
CA LYS A 70 21.96 -9.39 10.25
C LYS A 70 22.47 -9.29 11.70
N HIS A 71 21.85 -8.48 12.55
CA HIS A 71 22.27 -8.31 13.95
C HIS A 71 22.00 -9.55 14.81
N HIS A 72 20.93 -10.30 14.51
CA HIS A 72 20.60 -11.54 15.23
C HIS A 72 21.56 -12.69 14.87
N GLN A 73 21.98 -12.83 13.59
CA GLN A 73 22.97 -13.84 13.20
C GLN A 73 24.39 -13.57 13.73
N ALA A 74 24.80 -12.29 13.81
CA ALA A 74 26.11 -11.94 14.37
C ALA A 74 26.23 -12.23 15.88
N GLY A 75 25.11 -12.13 16.62
CA GLY A 75 25.07 -12.39 18.06
C GLY A 75 25.09 -13.88 18.47
N GLU A 76 24.57 -14.77 17.61
CA GLU A 76 24.57 -16.22 17.89
C GLU A 76 25.90 -16.88 17.51
N GLY A 77 26.57 -16.43 16.44
CA GLY A 77 27.91 -16.91 16.07
C GLY A 77 28.98 -16.60 17.14
N GLN A 78 28.81 -15.52 17.91
CA GLN A 78 29.77 -15.12 18.94
C GLN A 78 29.57 -15.85 20.28
N LYS A 79 28.37 -16.38 20.56
CA LYS A 79 28.11 -17.24 21.72
C LYS A 79 28.53 -18.69 21.49
N ALA A 80 28.44 -19.19 20.26
CA ALA A 80 28.96 -20.51 19.90
C ALA A 80 30.49 -20.57 19.98
N LEU A 81 31.20 -19.51 19.56
CA LEU A 81 32.67 -19.47 19.63
C LEU A 81 33.25 -19.24 21.04
N ALA A 82 32.46 -18.71 21.98
CA ALA A 82 32.90 -18.48 23.36
C ALA A 82 32.76 -19.73 24.25
N SER A 83 31.88 -20.67 23.89
CA SER A 83 31.71 -21.92 24.65
C SER A 83 32.74 -22.99 24.29
N ASP A 84 33.34 -22.93 23.09
CA ASP A 84 34.27 -23.96 22.60
C ASP A 84 35.75 -23.66 22.94
N ARG A 85 36.06 -22.41 23.31
CA ARG A 85 37.44 -22.00 23.68
C ARG A 85 37.82 -22.25 25.14
N ALA A 86 36.93 -22.81 25.96
CA ALA A 86 37.23 -23.14 27.36
C ALA A 86 37.73 -24.58 27.55
N ALA A 87 37.65 -25.44 26.53
CA ALA A 87 37.95 -26.87 26.65
C ALA A 87 39.33 -27.28 26.12
N GLU A 88 39.99 -26.47 25.29
CA GLU A 88 41.32 -26.79 24.76
C GLU A 88 42.25 -25.58 24.82
N MET A 89 43.00 -25.45 25.92
CA MET A 89 44.35 -24.91 25.83
C MET A 89 45.20 -25.40 27.02
N SER A 90 45.85 -26.54 26.82
CA SER A 90 47.12 -26.82 27.45
C SER A 90 48.15 -27.07 26.35
N VAL A 91 49.34 -26.50 26.56
CA VAL A 91 50.56 -26.58 25.75
C VAL A 91 50.81 -25.41 24.78
N VAL A 92 51.99 -24.83 25.00
CA VAL A 92 52.59 -23.56 24.57
C VAL A 92 53.41 -23.75 23.27
N GLN A 93 53.51 -22.73 22.40
CA GLN A 93 54.76 -22.10 21.90
C GLN A 93 54.49 -21.11 20.73
N GLU A 94 55.28 -20.04 20.73
CA GLU A 94 55.20 -18.73 20.06
C GLU A 94 55.45 -18.63 18.53
N ALA A 95 54.87 -17.60 17.88
CA ALA A 95 55.55 -16.51 17.12
C ALA A 95 54.56 -15.70 16.23
N GLU A 96 54.60 -14.35 16.35
CA GLU A 96 53.87 -13.27 15.61
C GLU A 96 54.27 -13.11 14.11
N PRO A 97 53.70 -12.18 13.27
CA PRO A 97 52.34 -11.60 13.19
C PRO A 97 51.72 -11.50 11.76
N GLY A 98 50.38 -11.32 11.68
CA GLY A 98 49.63 -10.76 10.55
C GLY A 98 49.05 -11.77 9.53
N PRO A 99 47.76 -11.68 9.16
CA PRO A 99 47.41 -10.75 8.08
C PRO A 99 46.06 -10.01 8.22
N SER A 100 46.07 -8.78 7.70
CA SER A 100 44.98 -8.06 7.04
C SER A 100 43.54 -8.59 7.22
N HIS A 101 42.71 -7.80 7.90
CA HIS A 101 41.26 -7.78 7.68
C HIS A 101 41.00 -7.40 6.21
N GLN A 102 40.73 -8.40 5.39
CA GLN A 102 40.20 -8.23 4.04
C GLN A 102 38.69 -8.41 4.14
N HIS A 103 37.95 -7.30 4.14
CA HIS A 103 36.50 -7.31 3.94
C HIS A 103 36.22 -7.81 2.52
N GLY A 104 35.61 -9.00 2.42
CA GLY A 104 35.21 -9.63 1.15
C GLY A 104 33.89 -9.08 0.59
N PRO A 105 33.59 -9.33 -0.70
CA PRO A 105 32.59 -8.63 -1.52
C PRO A 105 31.16 -9.21 -1.38
N GLU A 106 30.63 -9.33 -0.17
CA GLU A 106 29.29 -9.92 0.05
C GLU A 106 28.12 -8.95 -0.13
N ASP A 107 28.34 -7.63 -0.11
CA ASP A 107 27.25 -6.63 -0.22
C ASP A 107 26.58 -6.58 -1.60
N GLY A 108 27.26 -7.00 -2.68
CA GLY A 108 26.75 -6.84 -4.05
C GLY A 108 25.57 -7.75 -4.42
N HIS A 109 25.47 -8.94 -3.82
CA HIS A 109 24.44 -9.92 -4.17
C HIS A 109 23.12 -9.71 -3.42
N GLU A 110 23.18 -9.23 -2.17
CA GLU A 110 21.98 -8.97 -1.36
C GLU A 110 21.20 -7.75 -1.86
N HIS A 111 21.90 -6.67 -2.24
CA HIS A 111 21.26 -5.50 -2.85
C HIS A 111 20.53 -5.85 -4.16
N ALA A 112 21.10 -6.74 -4.97
CA ALA A 112 20.46 -7.20 -6.21
C ALA A 112 19.17 -7.99 -5.96
N GLN A 113 19.15 -8.86 -4.95
CA GLN A 113 17.95 -9.59 -4.55
C GLN A 113 16.88 -8.66 -3.97
N LEU A 114 17.29 -7.65 -3.21
CA LEU A 114 16.39 -6.68 -2.59
C LEU A 114 15.66 -5.82 -3.64
N HIS A 115 16.38 -5.34 -4.65
CA HIS A 115 15.77 -4.65 -5.77
C HIS A 115 14.79 -5.55 -6.56
N ALA A 116 15.08 -6.85 -6.66
CA ALA A 116 14.17 -7.80 -7.28
C ALA A 116 12.88 -7.97 -6.46
N TYR A 117 12.94 -8.07 -5.13
CA TYR A 117 11.75 -8.11 -4.27
C TYR A 117 10.86 -6.89 -4.47
N ILE A 118 11.44 -5.68 -4.55
CA ILE A 118 10.67 -4.45 -4.76
C ILE A 118 9.88 -4.51 -6.06
N GLY A 119 10.56 -4.80 -7.17
CA GLY A 119 9.92 -4.89 -8.48
C GLY A 119 8.86 -6.00 -8.55
N VAL A 120 9.17 -7.19 -8.03
CA VAL A 120 8.27 -8.34 -8.03
C VAL A 120 7.02 -8.07 -7.20
N SER A 121 7.15 -7.53 -5.99
CA SER A 121 6.00 -7.20 -5.13
C SER A 121 5.07 -6.18 -5.78
N LEU A 122 5.62 -5.11 -6.37
CA LEU A 122 4.85 -4.09 -7.08
C LEU A 122 4.10 -4.67 -8.28
N VAL A 123 4.78 -5.46 -9.12
CA VAL A 123 4.17 -6.07 -10.30
C VAL A 123 3.11 -7.09 -9.89
N LEU A 124 3.36 -7.90 -8.87
CA LEU A 124 2.37 -8.86 -8.37
C LEU A 124 1.11 -8.15 -7.84
N GLY A 125 1.26 -7.05 -7.12
CA GLY A 125 0.12 -6.22 -6.69
C GLY A 125 -0.68 -5.68 -7.88
N PHE A 126 0.02 -5.13 -8.87
CA PHE A 126 -0.62 -4.60 -10.09
C PHE A 126 -1.36 -5.69 -10.87
N VAL A 127 -0.71 -6.83 -11.12
CA VAL A 127 -1.29 -7.97 -11.86
C VAL A 127 -2.44 -8.59 -11.06
N PHE A 128 -2.30 -8.72 -9.74
CA PHE A 128 -3.38 -9.24 -8.91
C PHE A 128 -4.63 -8.38 -9.04
N MET A 129 -4.48 -7.05 -8.98
CA MET A 129 -5.61 -6.15 -9.18
C MET A 129 -6.20 -6.20 -10.58
N LEU A 130 -5.36 -6.39 -11.60
CA LEU A 130 -5.82 -6.67 -12.95
C LEU A 130 -6.69 -7.93 -12.99
N LEU A 131 -6.25 -9.02 -12.37
CA LEU A 131 -7.02 -10.27 -12.33
C LEU A 131 -8.33 -10.12 -11.55
N VAL A 132 -8.30 -9.43 -10.40
CA VAL A 132 -9.51 -9.11 -9.62
C VAL A 132 -10.50 -8.33 -10.48
N ASP A 133 -10.02 -7.36 -11.25
CA ASP A 133 -10.84 -6.57 -12.16
C ASP A 133 -11.46 -7.43 -13.27
N GLN A 134 -10.67 -8.27 -13.93
CA GLN A 134 -11.14 -9.15 -15.01
C GLN A 134 -12.14 -10.20 -14.51
N ILE A 135 -11.94 -10.78 -13.33
CA ILE A 135 -12.86 -11.76 -12.75
C ILE A 135 -14.16 -11.07 -12.31
N GLY A 136 -14.03 -9.89 -11.69
CA GLY A 136 -15.17 -9.08 -11.25
C GLY A 136 -16.06 -8.63 -12.41
N SER A 137 -15.49 -8.30 -13.57
CA SER A 137 -16.26 -7.99 -14.78
C SER A 137 -16.89 -9.22 -15.43
N SER A 138 -16.19 -10.36 -15.42
CA SER A 138 -16.62 -11.59 -16.10
C SER A 138 -17.79 -12.30 -15.41
N HIS A 139 -17.85 -12.31 -14.08
CA HIS A 139 -18.89 -13.03 -13.33
C HIS A 139 -20.27 -12.35 -13.38
N VAL A 140 -20.35 -11.10 -13.85
CA VAL A 140 -21.60 -10.36 -14.04
C VAL A 140 -22.19 -10.59 -15.45
N HIS A 141 -21.41 -11.12 -16.40
CA HIS A 141 -21.91 -11.45 -17.75
C HIS A 141 -22.65 -12.80 -17.83
N ALA A 142 -22.68 -13.61 -16.77
CA ALA A 142 -23.32 -14.92 -16.76
C ALA A 142 -24.78 -14.92 -16.22
N ALA A 143 -25.27 -13.79 -15.69
CA ALA A 143 -26.63 -13.65 -15.20
C ALA A 143 -27.31 -12.43 -15.86
N ASP A 144 -28.24 -12.74 -16.76
CA ASP A 144 -29.32 -11.91 -17.31
C ASP A 144 -29.00 -10.82 -18.38
N ASP A 145 -29.59 -11.08 -19.55
CA ASP A 145 -29.98 -10.20 -20.68
C ASP A 145 -28.92 -9.42 -21.52
N PRO A 146 -28.94 -9.58 -22.86
CA PRO A 146 -28.03 -8.87 -23.79
C PRO A 146 -28.38 -7.39 -24.04
N GLU A 147 -29.31 -6.80 -23.29
CA GLU A 147 -29.74 -5.40 -23.45
C GLU A 147 -29.30 -4.46 -22.30
N ALA A 148 -28.42 -4.93 -21.41
CA ALA A 148 -27.96 -4.19 -20.22
C ALA A 148 -26.46 -3.90 -20.22
N ALA A 149 -25.93 -3.31 -21.30
CA ALA A 149 -24.66 -2.57 -21.23
C ALA A 149 -24.87 -1.26 -20.44
N ARG A 150 -25.08 -1.36 -19.11
CA ARG A 150 -25.26 -0.19 -18.23
C ARG A 150 -23.92 0.19 -17.58
N PRO A 151 -23.60 1.50 -17.46
CA PRO A 151 -22.39 2.02 -16.80
C PRO A 151 -22.34 1.80 -15.28
N GLY A 152 -23.14 0.89 -14.72
CA GLY A 152 -23.18 0.58 -13.28
C GLY A 152 -22.13 -0.43 -12.83
N ASN A 153 -21.63 -1.27 -13.74
CA ASN A 153 -20.81 -2.44 -13.38
C ASN A 153 -19.34 -2.09 -13.15
N SER A 154 -18.77 -1.19 -13.95
CA SER A 154 -17.38 -0.69 -13.80
C SER A 154 -17.12 -0.02 -12.44
N LYS A 155 -18.18 0.53 -11.84
CA LYS A 155 -18.12 1.32 -10.59
C LYS A 155 -17.98 0.44 -9.35
N ILE A 156 -18.47 -0.81 -9.41
CA ILE A 156 -18.31 -1.80 -8.35
C ILE A 156 -16.87 -2.32 -8.36
N THR A 157 -16.27 -2.52 -9.54
CA THR A 157 -14.92 -3.04 -9.67
C THR A 157 -13.86 -2.08 -9.14
N THR A 158 -14.01 -0.76 -9.35
CA THR A 158 -13.14 0.24 -8.73
C THR A 158 -13.21 0.19 -7.19
N THR A 159 -14.40 -0.01 -6.63
CA THR A 159 -14.55 -0.11 -5.18
C THR A 159 -13.97 -1.42 -4.66
N LEU A 160 -14.23 -2.54 -5.33
CA LEU A 160 -13.67 -3.84 -5.00
C LEU A 160 -12.13 -3.78 -4.98
N GLY A 161 -11.56 -3.16 -6.01
CA GLY A 161 -10.13 -2.93 -6.09
C GLY A 161 -9.57 -2.11 -4.92
N LEU A 162 -10.23 -1.01 -4.57
CA LEU A 162 -9.80 -0.18 -3.45
C LEU A 162 -9.99 -0.86 -2.09
N VAL A 163 -10.98 -1.73 -1.95
CA VAL A 163 -11.17 -2.57 -0.75
C VAL A 163 -10.05 -3.59 -0.62
N VAL A 164 -9.65 -4.22 -1.73
CA VAL A 164 -8.51 -5.15 -1.79
C VAL A 164 -7.19 -4.44 -1.44
N HIS A 165 -6.98 -3.24 -1.98
CA HIS A 165 -5.85 -2.38 -1.61
C HIS A 165 -5.84 -2.07 -0.10
N ALA A 166 -6.97 -1.58 0.44
CA ALA A 166 -7.09 -1.30 1.87
C ALA A 166 -6.89 -2.56 2.73
N ALA A 167 -7.30 -3.72 2.25
CA ALA A 167 -7.02 -5.00 2.90
C ALA A 167 -5.49 -5.25 2.96
N ALA A 168 -4.75 -5.04 1.86
CA ALA A 168 -3.29 -5.19 1.87
C ALA A 168 -2.60 -4.28 2.90
N ASP A 169 -3.07 -3.04 3.09
CA ASP A 169 -2.58 -2.15 4.17
C ASP A 169 -2.83 -2.75 5.56
N GLY A 170 -4.00 -3.37 5.74
CA GLY A 170 -4.34 -4.08 6.97
C GLY A 170 -3.37 -5.22 7.26
N VAL A 171 -3.03 -6.03 6.24
CA VAL A 171 -2.02 -7.09 6.37
C VAL A 171 -0.67 -6.53 6.79
N ALA A 172 -0.21 -5.45 6.15
CA ALA A 172 1.05 -4.81 6.50
C ALA A 172 1.09 -4.34 7.97
N LEU A 173 0.06 -3.62 8.42
CA LEU A 173 0.01 -3.16 9.82
C LEU A 173 -0.13 -4.33 10.81
N GLY A 174 -0.92 -5.34 10.47
CA GLY A 174 -1.09 -6.53 11.32
C GLY A 174 0.20 -7.35 11.44
N ALA A 175 0.98 -7.46 10.36
CA ALA A 175 2.30 -8.07 10.36
C ALA A 175 3.28 -7.27 11.23
N ALA A 176 3.35 -5.94 11.04
CA ALA A 176 4.20 -5.06 11.85
C ALA A 176 3.84 -5.12 13.35
N ALA A 177 2.56 -5.22 13.69
CA ALA A 177 2.12 -5.36 15.08
C ALA A 177 2.54 -6.69 15.74
N SER A 178 2.89 -7.72 14.97
CA SER A 178 3.29 -9.03 15.48
C SER A 178 4.78 -9.14 15.85
N THR A 179 5.61 -8.18 15.42
CA THR A 179 7.07 -8.20 15.62
C THR A 179 7.52 -7.64 16.98
N SER A 180 6.59 -7.27 17.88
CA SER A 180 6.85 -6.62 19.18
C SER A 180 7.63 -5.28 19.08
N GLN A 181 7.86 -4.75 17.89
CA GLN A 181 8.50 -3.46 17.66
C GLN A 181 7.45 -2.35 17.48
N THR A 182 7.12 -1.68 18.58
CA THR A 182 6.13 -0.60 18.57
C THR A 182 6.53 0.59 17.68
N SER A 183 7.83 0.86 17.51
CA SER A 183 8.31 1.92 16.61
C SER A 183 7.95 1.64 15.15
N VAL A 184 8.27 0.45 14.65
CA VAL A 184 7.93 0.03 13.27
C VAL A 184 6.42 0.02 13.07
N GLN A 185 5.67 -0.50 14.05
CA GLN A 185 4.20 -0.47 14.03
C GLN A 185 3.64 0.96 13.87
N LEU A 186 4.19 1.94 14.60
CA LEU A 186 3.75 3.33 14.53
C LEU A 186 4.17 4.02 13.23
N ILE A 187 5.38 3.76 12.73
CA ILE A 187 5.86 4.27 11.44
C ILE A 187 4.94 3.77 10.31
N VAL A 188 4.69 2.46 10.25
CA VAL A 188 3.79 1.83 9.27
C VAL A 188 2.37 2.38 9.42
N PHE A 189 1.86 2.55 10.64
CA PHE A 189 0.54 3.14 10.87
C PHE A 189 0.43 4.58 10.33
N VAL A 190 1.41 5.43 10.62
CA VAL A 190 1.42 6.82 10.15
C VAL A 190 1.52 6.86 8.63
N ALA A 191 2.41 6.08 8.04
CA ALA A 191 2.53 5.92 6.59
C ALA A 191 1.19 5.53 5.96
N ILE A 192 0.52 4.50 6.50
CA ILE A 192 -0.80 4.06 6.07
C ILE A 192 -1.82 5.19 6.19
N MET A 193 -1.87 5.87 7.33
CA MET A 193 -2.82 6.95 7.55
C MET A 193 -2.63 8.12 6.58
N LEU A 194 -1.39 8.48 6.27
CA LEU A 194 -1.05 9.56 5.35
C LEU A 194 -1.51 9.27 3.93
N HIS A 195 -1.52 8.01 3.50
CA HIS A 195 -2.01 7.63 2.18
C HIS A 195 -3.49 7.26 2.14
N LYS A 196 -4.06 6.78 3.24
CA LYS A 196 -5.45 6.33 3.32
C LYS A 196 -6.45 7.49 3.30
N ALA A 197 -6.10 8.63 3.90
CA ALA A 197 -6.96 9.81 3.86
C ALA A 197 -7.09 10.41 2.43
N PRO A 198 -5.99 10.66 1.69
CA PRO A 198 -6.05 10.99 0.26
C PRO A 198 -6.76 9.94 -0.59
N ALA A 199 -6.53 8.64 -0.31
CA ALA A 199 -7.21 7.56 -1.01
C ALA A 199 -8.74 7.59 -0.84
N ALA A 200 -9.20 7.76 0.41
CA ALA A 200 -10.62 7.88 0.72
C ALA A 200 -11.26 9.11 0.05
N PHE A 201 -10.54 10.24 0.04
CA PHE A 201 -10.97 11.45 -0.65
C PHE A 201 -11.11 11.21 -2.17
N GLY A 202 -10.11 10.59 -2.79
CA GLY A 202 -10.13 10.26 -4.22
C GLY A 202 -11.26 9.30 -4.60
N LEU A 203 -11.46 8.23 -3.82
CA LEU A 203 -12.56 7.27 -3.99
C LEU A 203 -13.92 7.98 -3.98
N VAL A 204 -14.19 8.78 -2.95
CA VAL A 204 -15.50 9.42 -2.80
C VAL A 204 -15.74 10.47 -3.88
N SER A 205 -14.72 11.25 -4.22
CA SER A 205 -14.78 12.22 -5.33
C SER A 205 -15.15 11.53 -6.65
N PHE A 206 -14.49 10.41 -6.94
CA PHE A 206 -14.80 9.58 -8.12
C PHE A 206 -16.23 9.04 -8.08
N LEU A 207 -16.68 8.46 -6.96
CA LEU A 207 -18.04 7.92 -6.86
C LEU A 207 -19.12 9.00 -6.97
N MET A 208 -18.84 10.22 -6.49
CA MET A 208 -19.72 11.38 -6.68
C MET A 208 -19.77 11.79 -8.15
N HIS A 209 -18.62 11.87 -8.83
CA HIS A 209 -18.57 12.16 -10.27
C HIS A 209 -19.26 11.10 -11.12
N ALA A 210 -19.16 9.84 -10.71
CA ALA A 210 -19.86 8.72 -11.31
C ALA A 210 -21.39 8.74 -11.09
N GLY A 211 -21.92 9.71 -10.34
CA GLY A 211 -23.35 9.93 -10.13
C GLY A 211 -24.02 8.96 -9.15
N LEU A 212 -23.28 8.31 -8.25
CA LEU A 212 -23.87 7.44 -7.23
C LEU A 212 -24.66 8.27 -6.20
N GLU A 213 -25.74 7.67 -5.69
CA GLU A 213 -26.47 8.25 -4.56
C GLU A 213 -25.59 8.33 -3.29
N ARG A 214 -25.73 9.40 -2.52
CA ARG A 214 -24.90 9.66 -1.33
C ARG A 214 -24.92 8.51 -0.32
N ASN A 215 -26.05 7.82 -0.16
CA ASN A 215 -26.16 6.70 0.78
C ASN A 215 -25.34 5.48 0.32
N ARG A 216 -25.31 5.20 -0.98
CA ARG A 216 -24.46 4.15 -1.55
C ARG A 216 -22.99 4.51 -1.42
N ILE A 217 -22.62 5.76 -1.68
CA ILE A 217 -21.23 6.23 -1.49
C ILE A 217 -20.77 6.04 -0.04
N ARG A 218 -21.61 6.38 0.95
CA ARG A 218 -21.30 6.13 2.37
C ARG A 218 -21.08 4.65 2.69
N LYS A 219 -21.83 3.74 2.07
CA LYS A 219 -21.62 2.28 2.23
C LYS A 219 -20.28 1.85 1.63
N HIS A 220 -19.95 2.30 0.41
CA HIS A 220 -18.67 2.00 -0.23
C HIS A 220 -17.49 2.54 0.61
N LEU A 221 -17.59 3.78 1.11
CA LEU A 221 -16.60 4.37 2.01
C LEU A 221 -16.45 3.58 3.31
N LEU A 222 -17.56 3.12 3.91
CA LEU A 222 -17.53 2.33 5.13
C LEU A 222 -16.81 0.98 4.91
N VAL A 223 -17.11 0.28 3.81
CA VAL A 223 -16.43 -0.99 3.48
C VAL A 223 -14.94 -0.76 3.25
N PHE A 224 -14.56 0.31 2.52
CA PHE A 224 -13.16 0.70 2.33
C PHE A 224 -12.45 1.01 3.66
N ALA A 225 -13.10 1.77 4.53
CA ALA A 225 -12.53 2.17 5.83
C ALA A 225 -12.41 0.98 6.81
N LEU A 226 -13.28 -0.03 6.71
CA LEU A 226 -13.25 -1.23 7.54
C LEU A 226 -12.24 -2.28 7.07
N ALA A 227 -11.90 -2.32 5.78
CA ALA A 227 -11.04 -3.36 5.21
C ALA A 227 -9.68 -3.47 5.91
N ALA A 228 -8.98 -2.34 6.10
CA ALA A 228 -7.67 -2.33 6.76
C ALA A 228 -7.74 -2.68 8.26
N PRO A 229 -8.61 -2.05 9.08
CA PRO A 229 -8.78 -2.42 10.50
C PRO A 229 -9.12 -3.90 10.71
N VAL A 230 -10.06 -4.44 9.93
CA VAL A 230 -10.48 -5.83 10.06
C VAL A 230 -9.33 -6.76 9.71
N LEU A 231 -8.67 -6.54 8.56
CA LEU A 231 -7.61 -7.45 8.13
C LEU A 231 -6.34 -7.30 8.97
N SER A 232 -6.07 -6.10 9.53
CA SER A 232 -5.00 -5.90 10.52
C SER A 232 -5.20 -6.74 11.77
N MET A 233 -6.42 -6.75 12.32
CA MET A 233 -6.75 -7.57 13.48
C MET A 233 -6.66 -9.07 13.16
N VAL A 234 -7.19 -9.49 12.01
CA VAL A 234 -7.13 -10.89 11.57
C VAL A 234 -5.69 -11.35 11.39
N THR A 235 -4.85 -10.55 10.73
CA THR A 235 -3.43 -10.87 10.53
C THR A 235 -2.70 -10.96 11.86
N TYR A 236 -2.85 -9.97 12.75
CA TYR A 236 -2.22 -10.01 14.07
C TYR A 236 -2.62 -11.25 14.87
N LEU A 237 -3.90 -11.61 14.91
CA LEU A 237 -4.39 -12.79 15.62
C LEU A 237 -3.93 -14.10 14.97
N GLY A 238 -3.84 -14.15 13.64
CA GLY A 238 -3.35 -15.30 12.89
C GLY A 238 -1.87 -15.57 13.17
N LEU A 239 -1.05 -14.51 13.16
CA LEU A 239 0.39 -14.59 13.43
C LEU A 239 0.69 -14.81 14.90
N SER A 240 -0.15 -14.32 15.81
CA SER A 240 -0.02 -14.58 17.24
C SER A 240 -0.28 -16.04 17.63
N LYS A 241 -1.03 -16.81 16.80
CA LYS A 241 -1.39 -18.21 17.06
C LYS A 241 -0.50 -19.23 16.36
N SER A 242 0.10 -18.87 15.23
CA SER A 242 1.10 -19.70 14.54
C SER A 242 2.45 -19.54 15.23
N SER A 243 3.23 -20.61 15.43
CA SER A 243 4.62 -20.49 15.89
C SER A 243 5.34 -19.48 15.01
N LYS A 244 5.94 -18.45 15.63
CA LYS A 244 6.57 -17.26 15.00
C LYS A 244 7.63 -17.56 13.92
N GLU A 245 7.98 -18.83 13.71
CA GLU A 245 9.02 -19.30 12.81
C GLU A 245 8.63 -19.26 11.33
N ALA A 246 7.35 -19.41 10.96
CA ALA A 246 6.97 -19.56 9.54
C ALA A 246 7.01 -18.27 8.70
N LEU A 247 7.06 -17.09 9.33
CA LEU A 247 7.17 -15.79 8.64
C LEU A 247 8.39 -14.97 9.03
N SER A 248 9.23 -15.46 9.96
CA SER A 248 10.51 -14.84 10.30
C SER A 248 11.49 -14.77 9.10
N GLU A 249 11.21 -15.52 8.03
CA GLU A 249 12.03 -15.58 6.82
C GLU A 249 11.57 -14.63 5.71
N VAL A 250 10.35 -14.07 5.82
CA VAL A 250 9.81 -13.19 4.78
C VAL A 250 9.44 -11.85 5.40
N ASN A 251 10.05 -10.82 4.84
CA ASN A 251 9.81 -9.40 5.04
C ASN A 251 8.36 -8.99 4.71
N ALA A 252 7.42 -9.53 5.47
CA ALA A 252 6.01 -9.57 5.14
C ALA A 252 5.41 -8.16 5.16
N THR A 253 5.91 -7.29 6.03
CA THR A 253 5.47 -5.90 6.13
C THR A 253 5.85 -5.11 4.87
N GLY A 254 7.14 -5.09 4.51
CA GLY A 254 7.62 -4.37 3.31
C GLY A 254 7.01 -4.93 2.02
N VAL A 255 6.98 -6.26 1.89
CA VAL A 255 6.34 -6.94 0.74
C VAL A 255 4.85 -6.64 0.66
N ALA A 256 4.11 -6.65 1.77
CA ALA A 256 2.68 -6.33 1.76
C ALA A 256 2.41 -4.86 1.40
N MET A 257 3.23 -3.92 1.88
CA MET A 257 3.11 -2.51 1.49
C MET A 257 3.43 -2.29 0.01
N LEU A 258 4.48 -2.92 -0.53
CA LEU A 258 4.84 -2.81 -1.95
C LEU A 258 3.81 -3.49 -2.86
N PHE A 259 3.27 -4.64 -2.42
CA PHE A 259 2.11 -5.25 -3.06
C PHE A 259 0.94 -4.26 -3.06
N SER A 260 0.63 -3.63 -1.92
CA SER A 260 -0.41 -2.60 -1.81
C SER A 260 -0.17 -1.42 -2.76
N ALA A 261 1.06 -0.91 -2.88
CA ALA A 261 1.42 0.14 -3.84
C ALA A 261 1.12 -0.27 -5.29
N GLY A 262 1.47 -1.51 -5.66
CA GLY A 262 1.14 -2.09 -6.96
C GLY A 262 -0.36 -2.14 -7.22
N THR A 263 -1.15 -2.57 -6.22
CA THR A 263 -2.62 -2.59 -6.32
C THR A 263 -3.20 -1.18 -6.56
N PHE A 264 -2.65 -0.19 -5.87
CA PHE A 264 -3.13 1.18 -5.91
C PHE A 264 -2.77 1.90 -7.20
N LEU A 265 -1.55 1.67 -7.72
CA LEU A 265 -1.13 2.14 -9.03
C LEU A 265 -2.08 1.65 -10.13
N TYR A 266 -2.46 0.37 -10.12
CA TYR A 266 -3.42 -0.17 -11.08
C TYR A 266 -4.74 0.61 -11.07
N VAL A 267 -5.33 0.83 -9.88
CA VAL A 267 -6.59 1.59 -9.75
C VAL A 267 -6.42 3.00 -10.31
N ALA A 268 -5.35 3.70 -9.93
CA ALA A 268 -5.09 5.06 -10.37
C ALA A 268 -4.95 5.15 -11.90
N THR A 269 -4.17 4.27 -12.52
CA THR A 269 -3.84 4.34 -13.95
C THR A 269 -4.89 3.75 -14.87
N VAL A 270 -5.59 2.70 -14.44
CA VAL A 270 -6.53 1.95 -15.30
C VAL A 270 -7.96 2.43 -15.13
N HIS A 271 -8.37 2.80 -13.91
CA HIS A 271 -9.76 3.14 -13.62
C HIS A 271 -10.02 4.63 -13.48
N VAL A 272 -9.14 5.34 -12.76
CA VAL A 272 -9.45 6.73 -12.40
C VAL A 272 -8.95 7.71 -13.46
N LEU A 273 -7.71 7.58 -13.93
CA LEU A 273 -7.14 8.51 -14.89
C LEU A 273 -7.85 8.51 -16.27
N PRO A 274 -8.20 7.36 -16.87
CA PRO A 274 -8.88 7.34 -18.18
C PRO A 274 -10.32 7.88 -18.12
N GLU A 275 -11.08 7.57 -17.07
CA GLU A 275 -12.47 8.04 -16.90
C GLU A 275 -12.54 9.58 -16.87
N VAL A 276 -11.52 10.21 -16.28
CA VAL A 276 -11.39 11.66 -16.19
C VAL A 276 -10.87 12.30 -17.48
N GLY A 277 -10.05 11.57 -18.24
CA GLY A 277 -9.41 11.98 -19.49
C GLY A 277 -10.30 11.99 -20.74
N GLY A 278 -11.59 11.65 -20.61
CA GLY A 278 -12.55 11.78 -21.69
C GLY A 278 -12.65 10.57 -22.65
N THR A 279 -12.17 9.38 -22.26
CA THR A 279 -12.39 8.15 -23.04
C THR A 279 -13.77 7.51 -22.86
N GLY A 280 -14.70 8.20 -22.18
CA GLY A 280 -16.10 7.75 -22.07
C GLY A 280 -16.82 7.81 -23.41
N HIS A 281 -17.31 6.67 -23.89
CA HIS A 281 -18.05 6.50 -25.13
C HIS A 281 -19.25 7.47 -25.28
N SER A 282 -19.04 8.58 -26.01
CA SER A 282 -20.14 9.34 -26.62
C SER A 282 -20.31 8.89 -28.07
N HIS A 283 -21.48 8.34 -28.42
CA HIS A 283 -21.88 7.99 -29.79
C HIS A 283 -22.06 9.24 -30.67
N LYS A 284 -20.94 9.89 -31.02
CA LYS A 284 -20.82 10.79 -32.17
C LYS A 284 -19.48 10.52 -32.85
N PRO A 285 -19.44 10.23 -34.16
CA PRO A 285 -18.19 10.12 -34.90
C PRO A 285 -17.70 11.54 -35.17
N ASP A 286 -17.12 12.20 -34.16
CA ASP A 286 -16.34 13.40 -34.39
C ASP A 286 -14.94 12.95 -34.85
N ALA A 287 -14.62 13.23 -36.11
CA ALA A 287 -13.39 12.89 -36.81
C ALA A 287 -12.17 13.72 -36.35
N ALA A 288 -12.07 14.03 -35.05
CA ALA A 288 -10.93 14.73 -34.46
C ALA A 288 -10.57 14.06 -33.13
N GLY A 289 -9.34 13.57 -33.04
CA GLY A 289 -8.80 12.76 -31.95
C GLY A 289 -9.12 13.26 -30.54
N GLY A 290 -9.26 12.31 -29.62
CA GLY A 290 -9.70 12.50 -28.24
C GLY A 290 -9.13 13.75 -27.58
N LYS A 291 -10.01 14.62 -27.11
CA LYS A 291 -9.62 15.78 -26.29
C LYS A 291 -9.07 15.27 -24.97
N GLY A 292 -7.75 15.31 -24.82
CA GLY A 292 -7.09 15.13 -23.54
C GLY A 292 -7.47 16.20 -22.52
N LEU A 293 -6.89 16.09 -21.32
CA LEU A 293 -7.15 17.01 -20.19
C LEU A 293 -6.90 18.48 -20.57
N SER A 294 -7.80 19.36 -20.16
CA SER A 294 -7.61 20.81 -20.23
C SER A 294 -6.45 21.25 -19.34
N ARG A 295 -5.90 22.45 -19.59
CA ARG A 295 -4.78 22.99 -18.79
C ARG A 295 -5.10 23.06 -17.29
N LEU A 296 -6.35 23.36 -16.93
CA LEU A 296 -6.79 23.43 -15.54
C LEU A 296 -6.89 22.03 -14.92
N GLU A 297 -7.34 21.04 -15.67
CA GLU A 297 -7.37 19.64 -15.22
C GLU A 297 -5.96 19.07 -15.09
N VAL A 298 -5.06 19.35 -16.03
CA VAL A 298 -3.63 18.98 -15.91
C VAL A 298 -3.02 19.62 -14.66
N ALA A 299 -3.27 20.90 -14.41
CA ALA A 299 -2.79 21.57 -13.20
C ALA A 299 -3.36 20.93 -11.93
N ALA A 300 -4.64 20.57 -11.91
CA ALA A 300 -5.26 19.85 -10.79
C ALA A 300 -4.67 18.45 -10.59
N LEU A 301 -4.41 17.71 -11.67
CA LEU A 301 -3.77 16.39 -11.63
C LEU A 301 -2.36 16.50 -11.03
N VAL A 302 -1.55 17.42 -11.56
CA VAL A 302 -0.18 17.66 -11.08
C VAL A 302 -0.19 18.07 -9.61
N LEU A 303 -1.08 18.98 -9.21
CA LEU A 303 -1.22 19.36 -7.81
C LEU A 303 -1.59 18.15 -6.93
N GLY A 304 -2.51 17.31 -7.40
CA GLY A 304 -2.87 16.07 -6.74
C GLY A 304 -1.68 15.13 -6.55
N CYS A 305 -0.82 14.97 -7.56
CA CYS A 305 0.38 14.17 -7.45
C CYS A 305 1.42 14.74 -6.48
N LEU A 306 1.51 16.07 -6.36
CA LEU A 306 2.51 16.74 -5.53
C LEU A 306 2.10 16.88 -4.06
N ILE A 307 0.80 16.91 -3.74
CA ILE A 307 0.34 17.02 -2.34
C ILE A 307 0.91 15.89 -1.46
N PRO A 308 0.84 14.60 -1.83
CA PRO A 308 1.40 13.51 -1.03
C PRO A 308 2.92 13.59 -0.89
N LEU A 309 3.61 14.10 -1.91
CA LEU A 309 5.06 14.32 -1.86
C LEU A 309 5.45 15.32 -0.76
N VAL A 310 4.72 16.42 -0.64
CA VAL A 310 4.94 17.40 0.43
C VAL A 310 4.66 16.78 1.82
N LEU A 311 3.64 15.95 1.92
CA LEU A 311 3.31 15.23 3.17
C LEU A 311 4.37 14.19 3.56
N SER A 312 5.04 13.58 2.58
CA SER A 312 6.12 12.61 2.78
C SER A 312 7.42 13.29 3.24
N ILE A 313 7.79 14.45 2.66
CA ILE A 313 9.01 15.19 3.04
C ILE A 313 8.99 15.61 4.52
N GLY A 314 7.80 15.90 5.08
CA GLY A 314 7.65 16.28 6.49
C GLY A 314 7.91 15.17 7.50
N HIS A 315 8.06 13.90 7.07
CA HIS A 315 8.23 12.73 7.95
C HIS A 315 9.65 12.16 7.99
N GLN A 316 10.65 12.81 7.38
CA GLN A 316 12.05 12.40 7.55
C GLN A 316 12.58 12.81 8.93
N HIS A 317 12.32 11.97 9.94
CA HIS A 317 12.94 12.05 11.27
C HIS A 317 13.20 10.66 11.84
#